data_AF-A0A396FD99-F1
#
_entry.id   AF-A0A396FD99-F1
#
_cell.length_a   1.000
_cell.length_b   1.000
_cell.length_c   1.000
_cell.angle_alpha   90.00
_cell.angle_beta   90.00
_cell.angle_gamma   90.00
#
_symmetry.space_group_name_H-M   'P 1'
#
loop_
_entity.id
_entity.type
_entity.pdbx_description
1 polymer ?
#
loop_
_entity_poly.entity_id
_entity_poly.type
_entity_poly.pdbx_seq_one_letter_code
_entity_poly.pdbx_strand_id
1 'polypeptide(L)'
;EIEAKLENGYLTISAAKGLDKEEKDEKDGKYIRKERYSGAMSRSFYVGDELKQEDIKAKYQDGILKLSVPKKEQKKVETTKHIAIEG
;
A
#
# COMPACT_ATOMS: atom_id res chain seq x y z
N GLU A 1 -3.96 -4.71 13.80
CA GLU A 1 -4.84 -5.01 12.64
C GLU A 1 -4.22 -4.45 11.37
N ILE A 2 -4.48 -5.03 10.20
CA ILE A 2 -3.97 -4.59 8.88
C ILE A 2 -5.17 -4.34 7.96
N GLU A 3 -5.20 -3.19 7.31
CA GLU A 3 -6.25 -2.75 6.39
C GLU A 3 -5.63 -2.32 5.05
N ALA A 4 -6.33 -2.56 3.95
CA ALA A 4 -6.00 -2.04 2.63
C ALA A 4 -7.22 -1.35 2.01
N LYS A 5 -7.06 -0.08 1.61
CA LYS A 5 -8.10 0.76 1.02
C LYS A 5 -7.69 1.23 -0.37
N LEU A 6 -8.57 1.09 -1.36
CA LEU A 6 -8.41 1.66 -2.70
C LEU A 6 -9.38 2.84 -2.86
N GLU A 7 -8.85 4.04 -3.06
CA GLU A 7 -9.64 5.27 -3.18
C GLU A 7 -8.91 6.29 -4.06
N ASN A 8 -9.60 6.88 -5.03
CA ASN A 8 -9.06 7.93 -5.92
C ASN A 8 -7.71 7.56 -6.57
N GLY A 9 -7.60 6.30 -7.03
CA GLY A 9 -6.38 5.77 -7.65
C GLY A 9 -5.23 5.47 -6.68
N TYR A 10 -5.42 5.65 -5.37
CA TYR A 10 -4.43 5.32 -4.34
C TYR A 10 -4.80 4.03 -3.60
N LEU A 11 -3.82 3.13 -3.51
CA LEU A 11 -3.84 1.98 -2.61
C LEU A 11 -3.12 2.34 -1.32
N THR A 12 -3.87 2.43 -0.23
CA THR A 12 -3.37 2.76 1.11
C THR A 12 -3.39 1.53 2.00
N ILE A 13 -2.25 1.21 2.61
CA ILE A 13 -2.08 0.10 3.55
C ILE A 13 -1.86 0.71 4.93
N SER A 14 -2.72 0.36 5.88
CA SER A 14 -2.65 0.80 7.27
C SER A 14 -2.46 -0.40 8.19
N ALA A 15 -1.63 -0.27 9.21
CA ALA A 15 -1.40 -1.34 10.17
C ALA A 15 -1.12 -0.77 11.57
N ALA A 16 -1.74 -1.34 12.59
CA ALA A 16 -1.47 -1.02 13.99
C ALA A 16 -1.03 -2.27 14.76
N LYS A 17 0.05 -2.14 15.55
CA LYS A 17 0.56 -3.23 16.39
C LYS A 17 1.06 -2.72 17.73
N GLY A 18 0.60 -3.37 18.80
CA GLY A 18 1.21 -3.24 20.13
C GLY A 18 0.80 -2.03 20.95
N LEU A 19 -0.18 -1.24 20.52
CA LEU A 19 -0.66 -0.03 21.21
C LEU A 19 -1.13 -0.33 22.65
N ASP A 20 -1.95 -1.38 22.83
CA ASP A 20 -2.52 -1.71 24.17
C ASP A 20 -1.48 -2.24 25.17
N LYS A 21 -0.35 -2.76 24.68
CA LYS A 21 0.73 -3.29 25.54
C LYS A 21 1.68 -2.19 26.01
N GLU A 22 1.88 -1.15 25.20
CA GLU A 22 2.69 0.00 25.61
C GLU A 22 2.08 0.73 26.81
N GLU A 23 0.76 0.98 26.80
CA GLU A 23 0.08 1.67 27.91
C GLU A 23 0.14 0.91 29.25
N LYS A 24 0.15 -0.42 29.21
CA LYS A 24 0.26 -1.25 30.43
C LYS A 24 1.69 -1.31 30.94
N ASP A 25 2.65 -1.56 30.06
CA ASP A 25 4.04 -1.71 30.47
C ASP A 25 4.61 -0.39 31.01
N GLU A 26 4.22 0.78 30.48
CA GLU A 26 4.59 2.08 31.05
C GLU A 26 4.11 2.28 32.51
N LYS A 27 3.01 1.64 32.90
CA LYS A 27 2.45 1.74 34.25
C LYS A 27 3.05 0.73 35.23
N ASP A 28 3.40 -0.48 34.75
CA ASP A 28 3.74 -1.63 35.59
C ASP A 28 5.24 -2.01 35.60
N GLY A 29 6.08 -1.49 34.70
CA GLY A 29 7.51 -1.82 34.69
C GLY A 29 8.40 -1.01 33.74
N LYS A 30 9.67 -0.81 34.12
CA LYS A 30 10.63 -0.01 33.32
C LYS A 30 11.42 -0.89 32.35
N TYR A 31 11.30 -0.67 31.04
CA TYR A 31 12.13 -1.35 30.05
C TYR A 31 13.61 -0.98 30.22
N ILE A 32 14.51 -1.98 30.16
CA ILE A 32 15.96 -1.75 30.07
C ILE A 32 16.37 -1.42 28.64
N ARG A 33 15.75 -2.07 27.64
CA ARG A 33 16.01 -1.82 26.21
C ARG A 33 14.81 -2.24 25.34
N LYS A 34 14.50 -1.42 24.33
CA LYS A 34 13.41 -1.64 23.37
C LYS A 34 13.88 -1.31 21.96
N GLU A 35 13.97 -2.33 21.12
CA GLU A 35 14.46 -2.20 19.73
C GLU A 35 13.33 -2.25 18.70
N ARG A 36 12.18 -2.81 19.09
CA ARG A 36 11.03 -2.99 18.21
C ARG A 36 10.06 -1.83 18.41
N TYR A 37 9.69 -1.21 17.30
CA TYR A 37 8.61 -0.24 17.25
C TYR A 37 7.26 -0.92 17.46
N SER A 38 6.42 -0.29 18.28
CA SER A 38 4.98 -0.54 18.35
C SER A 38 4.28 0.78 18.03
N GLY A 39 3.12 0.69 17.39
CA GLY A 39 2.38 1.86 16.93
C GLY A 39 1.60 1.59 15.66
N ALA A 40 1.07 2.66 15.08
CA ALA A 40 0.35 2.65 13.81
C ALA A 40 1.26 3.14 12.68
N MET A 41 1.11 2.53 11.51
CA MET A 41 1.77 2.95 10.28
C MET A 41 0.76 2.98 9.13
N SER A 42 0.97 3.89 8.20
CA SER A 42 0.23 3.93 6.94
C SER A 42 1.16 4.28 5.79
N ARG A 43 0.95 3.64 4.63
CA ARG A 43 1.67 3.91 3.39
C ARG A 43 0.69 3.88 2.22
N SER A 44 0.81 4.85 1.31
CA SER A 44 -0.03 4.98 0.13
C SER A 44 0.78 4.92 -1.16
N PHE A 45 0.24 4.26 -2.17
CA PHE A 45 0.83 4.12 -3.49
C PHE A 45 -0.20 4.52 -4.54
N TYR A 46 0.18 5.39 -5.49
CA TYR A 46 -0.66 5.63 -6.66
C TYR A 46 -0.58 4.42 -7.59
N VAL A 47 -1.73 3.83 -7.89
CA VAL A 47 -1.88 2.62 -8.70
C VAL A 47 -2.73 2.86 -9.96
N GLY A 48 -3.32 4.05 -10.09
CA GLY A 48 -4.16 4.43 -11.21
C GLY A 48 -5.66 4.32 -10.91
N ASP A 49 -6.46 5.14 -11.59
CA ASP A 49 -7.89 5.33 -11.29
C ASP A 49 -8.80 4.23 -11.87
N GLU A 50 -8.25 3.39 -12.74
CA GLU A 50 -9.01 2.39 -13.48
C GLU A 50 -9.03 1.01 -12.81
N LEU A 51 -8.30 0.85 -11.71
CA LEU A 51 -8.28 -0.40 -10.95
C LEU A 51 -9.53 -0.52 -10.08
N LYS A 52 -10.08 -1.73 -10.03
CA LYS A 52 -11.15 -2.08 -9.10
C LYS A 52 -10.61 -2.90 -7.94
N GLN A 53 -11.38 -2.95 -6.86
CA GLN A 53 -11.03 -3.78 -5.71
C GLN A 53 -10.90 -5.26 -6.10
N GLU A 54 -11.75 -5.75 -7.02
CA GLU A 54 -11.72 -7.16 -7.47
C GLU A 54 -10.41 -7.54 -8.17
N ASP A 55 -9.70 -6.58 -8.76
CA ASP A 55 -8.47 -6.79 -9.51
C ASP A 55 -7.26 -7.04 -8.59
N ILE A 56 -7.34 -6.63 -7.32
CA ILE A 56 -6.23 -6.66 -6.38
C ILE A 56 -6.30 -7.93 -5.52
N LYS A 57 -5.25 -8.73 -5.58
CA LYS A 57 -5.11 -9.93 -4.73
C LYS A 57 -4.18 -9.65 -3.56
N ALA A 58 -4.60 -10.01 -2.36
CA ALA A 58 -3.82 -9.85 -1.13
C ALA A 58 -3.54 -11.21 -0.46
N LYS A 59 -2.34 -11.40 0.07
CA LYS A 59 -1.99 -12.55 0.92
C LYS A 59 -1.08 -12.09 2.06
N TYR A 60 -1.41 -12.47 3.29
CA TYR A 60 -0.57 -12.25 4.46
C TYR A 60 -0.07 -13.60 4.99
N GLN A 61 1.25 -13.79 4.98
CA GLN A 61 1.87 -15.04 5.42
C GLN A 61 3.22 -14.72 6.06
N ASP A 62 3.52 -15.37 7.19
CA ASP A 62 4.80 -15.28 7.90
C ASP A 62 5.24 -13.83 8.20
N GLY A 63 4.29 -12.96 8.51
CA GLY A 63 4.54 -11.55 8.82
C GLY A 63 4.66 -10.62 7.60
N ILE A 64 4.46 -11.13 6.38
CA ILE A 64 4.63 -10.39 5.13
C ILE A 64 3.27 -10.25 4.42
N LEU A 65 2.86 -9.00 4.17
CA LEU A 65 1.74 -8.68 3.29
C LEU A 65 2.23 -8.56 1.85
N LYS A 66 1.69 -9.38 0.96
CA LYS A 66 1.92 -9.32 -0.49
C LYS A 66 0.63 -8.90 -1.20
N LEU A 67 0.71 -7.82 -1.97
CA LEU A 67 -0.35 -7.30 -2.82
C LEU A 67 0.05 -7.47 -4.28
N SER A 68 -0.82 -8.06 -5.10
CA SER A 68 -0.64 -8.15 -6.54
C SER A 68 -1.60 -7.18 -7.21
N VAL A 69 -1.05 -6.14 -7.84
CA VAL A 69 -1.79 -5.08 -8.52
C VAL A 69 -1.50 -5.20 -10.01
N PRO A 70 -2.50 -5.54 -10.85
CA PRO A 70 -2.28 -5.67 -12.29
C PRO A 70 -1.99 -4.30 -12.90
N LYS A 71 -1.03 -4.26 -13.82
CA LYS A 71 -0.81 -3.07 -14.65
C LYS A 71 -1.72 -3.15 -15.86
N LYS A 72 -2.29 -2.03 -16.27
CA LYS A 72 -2.97 -1.94 -17.55
C LYS A 72 -1.94 -2.13 -18.67
N GLU A 73 -2.26 -2.96 -19.66
CA GLU A 73 -1.48 -3.00 -20.89
C GLU A 73 -1.51 -1.62 -21.53
N GLN A 74 -0.34 -0.98 -21.61
CA GLN A 74 -0.20 0.19 -22.45
C GLN A 74 -0.46 -0.25 -23.88
N LYS A 75 -1.50 0.28 -24.52
CA LYS A 75 -1.65 0.16 -25.97
C LYS A 75 -0.32 0.59 -26.57
N LYS A 76 0.33 -0.31 -27.33
CA LYS A 76 1.50 0.05 -28.13
C LYS A 76 1.10 1.29 -28.92
N VAL A 77 1.70 2.43 -28.58
CA VAL A 77 1.50 3.67 -29.31
C VAL A 77 1.95 3.34 -30.73
N GLU A 78 1.01 3.33 -31.68
CA GLU A 78 1.39 3.27 -33.09
C GLU A 78 2.35 4.43 -33.31
N THR A 79 3.58 4.10 -33.72
CA THR A 79 4.66 5.03 -34.02
C THR A 79 4.11 6.30 -34.65
N THR A 80 4.43 7.44 -34.04
CA THR A 80 4.06 8.81 -34.44
C THR A 80 3.59 8.90 -35.89
N LYS A 81 2.28 9.04 -36.10
CA LYS A 81 1.72 9.34 -37.41
C LYS A 81 1.99 10.82 -37.70
N HIS A 82 3.02 11.09 -38.49
CA HIS A 82 3.31 12.43 -38.98
C HIS A 82 2.25 12.85 -40.01
N ILE A 83 1.80 14.09 -39.92
CA ILE A 83 0.88 14.71 -40.88
C ILE A 83 1.73 15.59 -41.79
N ALA A 84 1.56 15.46 -43.11
CA ALA A 84 2.21 16.35 -44.08
C ALA A 84 1.55 17.73 -44.04
N ILE A 85 2.37 18.79 -44.04
CA ILE A 85 1.90 20.17 -44.18
C ILE A 85 2.15 20.57 -45.65
N GLU A 86 1.10 20.95 -46.37
CA GLU A 86 1.23 21.51 -47.71
C GLU A 86 1.55 23.00 -47.63
N GLY A 87 2.60 23.42 -48.34
CA GLY A 87 3.10 24.79 -48.47
C GLY A 87 4.24 24.89 -49.48
#